data_AF-A0A3S4UM01-F1
#
_entry.id   AF-A0A3S4UM01-F1
#
_cell.length_a   1.000
_cell.length_b   1.000
_cell.length_c   1.000
_cell.angle_alpha   90.00
_cell.angle_beta   90.00
_cell.angle_gamma   90.00
#
_symmetry.space_group_name_H-M   'P 1'
#
loop_
_entity.id
_entity.type
_entity.pdbx_description
1 polymer ?
#
loop_
_entity_poly.entity_id
_entity_poly.type
_entity_poly.pdbx_seq_one_letter_code
_entity_poly.pdbx_strand_id
1 'polypeptide(L)'
;MEVDLQIFVRIAQTLGIQCRYVGDEPFSHVTNLYNQTMQQKLPEYGVACIVVTRKETDENVISASAVRQAIKDKNWSEVKKFVPQSTFDFLMSDEAAPIVEKIQQITEDVKHY
;
A
#
# COMPACT_ATOMS: atom_id res chain seq x y z
N MET A 1 14.87 -8.03 5.16
CA MET A 1 13.65 -8.81 5.44
C MET A 1 13.61 -9.33 6.87
N GLU A 2 14.66 -10.00 7.34
CA GLU A 2 14.66 -10.64 8.68
C GLU A 2 14.49 -9.66 9.85
N VAL A 3 15.10 -8.47 9.75
CA VAL A 3 14.95 -7.39 10.75
C VAL A 3 13.50 -6.91 10.86
N ASP A 4 12.82 -6.69 9.72
CA ASP A 4 11.42 -6.23 9.72
C ASP A 4 10.49 -7.25 10.38
N LEU A 5 10.67 -8.53 10.07
CA LEU A 5 9.88 -9.61 10.66
C LEU A 5 10.07 -9.67 12.18
N GLN A 6 11.32 -9.57 12.67
CA GLN A 6 11.59 -9.57 14.11
C GLN A 6 10.98 -8.36 14.83
N ILE A 7 11.02 -7.18 14.21
CA ILE A 7 10.36 -5.98 14.76
C ILE A 7 8.86 -6.21 14.85
N PHE A 8 8.24 -6.70 13.77
CA PHE A 8 6.80 -6.97 13.75
C PHE A 8 6.39 -8.00 14.81
N VAL A 9 7.17 -9.09 14.98
CA VAL A 9 6.90 -10.11 16.01
C VAL A 9 6.87 -9.50 17.41
N ARG A 10 7.82 -8.62 17.74
CA ARG A 10 7.84 -7.93 19.05
C ARG A 10 6.59 -7.08 19.27
N ILE A 11 6.18 -6.34 18.24
CA ILE A 11 4.93 -5.55 18.27
C ILE A 11 3.73 -6.48 18.45
N ALA A 12 3.67 -7.56 17.68
CA ALA A 12 2.55 -8.49 17.70
C ALA A 12 2.37 -9.16 19.06
N GLN A 13 3.47 -9.61 19.67
CA GLN A 13 3.46 -10.19 21.02
C GLN A 13 3.03 -9.18 22.08
N THR A 14 3.47 -7.94 21.95
CA THR A 14 3.13 -6.86 22.91
C THR A 14 1.65 -6.49 22.83
N LEU A 15 1.08 -6.49 21.63
CA LEU A 15 -0.30 -6.07 21.36
C LEU A 15 -1.30 -7.22 21.25
N GLY A 16 -0.85 -8.48 21.38
CA GLY A 16 -1.68 -9.66 21.20
C GLY A 16 -2.21 -9.85 19.77
N ILE A 17 -1.47 -9.36 18.76
CA ILE A 17 -1.85 -9.50 17.34
C ILE A 17 -1.65 -10.94 16.90
N GLN A 18 -2.70 -11.54 16.34
CA GLN A 18 -2.69 -12.94 15.88
C GLN A 18 -2.64 -13.07 14.36
N CYS A 19 -2.87 -11.98 13.62
CA CYS A 19 -2.93 -11.98 12.16
C CYS A 19 -2.22 -10.76 11.58
N ARG A 20 -1.44 -10.96 10.50
CA ARG A 20 -0.90 -9.90 9.64
C ARG A 20 -1.47 -10.06 8.24
N TYR A 21 -2.12 -9.01 7.74
CA TYR A 21 -2.64 -8.96 6.37
C TYR A 21 -1.64 -8.24 5.47
N VAL A 22 -1.35 -8.82 4.30
CA VAL A 22 -0.45 -8.25 3.30
C VAL A 22 -1.13 -8.28 1.93
N GLY A 23 -0.89 -7.28 1.09
CA GLY A 23 -1.42 -7.27 -0.27
C GLY A 23 -0.65 -8.23 -1.18
N ASP A 24 -1.35 -8.82 -2.15
CA ASP A 24 -0.72 -9.55 -3.24
C ASP A 24 0.05 -8.59 -4.18
N GLU A 25 1.28 -8.96 -4.52
CA GLU A 25 2.20 -8.13 -5.31
C GLU A 25 2.95 -8.99 -6.33
N PRO A 26 2.27 -9.47 -7.39
CA PRO A 26 2.83 -10.40 -8.36
C PRO A 26 3.88 -9.74 -9.29
N PHE A 27 3.88 -8.41 -9.38
CA PHE A 27 4.75 -7.66 -10.30
C PHE A 27 6.12 -7.30 -9.73
N SER A 28 6.35 -7.52 -8.43
CA SER A 28 7.66 -7.33 -7.79
C SER A 28 8.18 -8.66 -7.27
N HIS A 29 9.24 -9.17 -7.92
CA HIS A 29 9.89 -10.42 -7.52
C HIS A 29 10.38 -10.39 -6.06
N VAL A 30 10.88 -9.23 -5.61
CA VAL A 30 11.37 -9.04 -4.25
C VAL A 30 10.22 -9.03 -3.23
N THR A 31 9.10 -8.37 -3.56
CA THR A 31 7.93 -8.34 -2.67
C THR A 31 7.29 -9.72 -2.55
N ASN A 32 7.25 -10.50 -3.64
CA ASN A 32 6.71 -11.85 -3.61
C ASN A 32 7.52 -12.75 -2.66
N LEU A 33 8.86 -12.74 -2.77
CA LEU A 33 9.73 -13.50 -1.87
C LEU A 33 9.57 -13.06 -0.41
N TYR A 34 9.36 -11.77 -0.17
CA TYR A 34 9.09 -11.23 1.15
C TYR A 34 7.76 -11.74 1.72
N ASN A 35 6.68 -11.76 0.94
CA ASN A 35 5.39 -12.34 1.33
C ASN A 35 5.52 -13.84 1.65
N GLN A 36 6.22 -14.61 0.83
CA GLN A 36 6.49 -16.03 1.09
C GLN A 36 7.27 -16.23 2.40
N THR A 37 8.31 -15.42 2.63
CA THR A 37 9.10 -15.47 3.86
C THR A 37 8.24 -15.18 5.09
N MET A 38 7.35 -14.18 5.01
CA MET A 38 6.41 -13.86 6.09
C MET A 38 5.41 -14.97 6.35
N GLN A 39 4.87 -15.60 5.30
CA GLN A 39 3.95 -16.73 5.42
C GLN A 39 4.59 -17.95 6.08
N GLN A 40 5.90 -18.16 5.88
CA GLN A 40 6.63 -19.24 6.52
C GLN A 40 6.97 -18.92 7.98
N LYS A 41 7.53 -17.74 8.26
CA LYS A 41 8.11 -17.41 9.57
C LYS A 41 7.11 -16.90 10.61
N LEU A 42 6.09 -16.13 10.23
CA LEU A 42 5.15 -15.56 11.21
C LEU A 42 4.36 -16.61 12.00
N PRO A 43 3.92 -17.74 11.40
CA PRO A 43 3.22 -18.79 12.13
C PRO A 43 4.04 -19.41 13.26
N GLU A 44 5.37 -19.44 13.15
CA GLU A 44 6.28 -19.91 14.21
C GLU A 44 6.15 -19.05 15.50
N TYR A 45 5.67 -17.82 15.37
CA TYR A 45 5.45 -16.88 16.47
C TYR A 45 3.96 -16.74 16.85
N GLY A 46 3.09 -17.63 16.35
CA GLY A 46 1.65 -17.58 16.62
C GLY A 46 0.90 -16.49 15.85
N VAL A 47 1.50 -15.95 14.77
CA VAL A 47 0.88 -14.94 13.91
C VAL A 47 0.57 -15.53 12.54
N ALA A 48 -0.69 -15.58 12.15
CA ALA A 48 -1.09 -15.95 10.80
C ALA A 48 -0.73 -14.85 9.80
N CYS A 49 -0.16 -15.20 8.65
CA CYS A 49 0.06 -14.27 7.54
C CYS A 49 -0.99 -14.51 6.46
N ILE A 50 -1.84 -13.52 6.20
CA ILE A 50 -2.96 -13.61 5.25
C ILE A 50 -2.64 -12.70 4.06
N VAL A 51 -2.47 -13.30 2.88
CA VAL A 51 -2.31 -12.54 1.64
C VAL A 51 -3.70 -12.22 1.11
N VAL A 52 -3.98 -10.92 0.94
CA VAL A 52 -5.22 -10.41 0.38
C VAL A 52 -4.99 -10.16 -1.10
N THR A 53 -5.77 -10.84 -1.94
CA THR A 53 -5.73 -10.68 -3.39
C THR A 53 -5.93 -9.22 -3.77
N ARG A 54 -5.16 -8.76 -4.75
CA ARG A 54 -5.21 -7.37 -5.20
C ARG A 54 -6.59 -7.06 -5.78
N LYS A 55 -7.17 -5.94 -5.37
CA LYS A 55 -8.41 -5.44 -5.97
C LYS A 55 -8.10 -4.81 -7.31
N GLU A 56 -8.64 -5.37 -8.37
CA GLU A 56 -8.58 -4.82 -9.73
C GLU A 56 -9.83 -3.97 -9.99
N THR A 57 -9.65 -2.86 -10.71
CA THR A 57 -10.75 -2.13 -11.36
C THR A 57 -10.60 -2.34 -12.85
N ASP A 58 -11.71 -2.47 -13.58
CA ASP A 58 -11.88 -3.05 -14.93
C ASP A 58 -10.80 -2.79 -16.01
N GLU A 59 -9.86 -1.84 -15.85
CA GLU A 59 -8.77 -1.61 -16.80
C GLU A 59 -7.40 -1.23 -16.17
N ASN A 60 -7.27 -1.06 -14.85
CA ASN A 60 -6.03 -0.61 -14.21
C ASN A 60 -5.79 -1.20 -12.81
N VAL A 61 -4.53 -1.52 -12.51
CA VAL A 61 -4.07 -1.92 -11.18
C VAL A 61 -4.14 -0.73 -10.23
N ILE A 62 -5.02 -0.79 -9.21
CA ILE A 62 -5.03 0.23 -8.16
C ILE A 62 -3.70 0.15 -7.41
N SER A 63 -2.96 1.25 -7.40
CA SER A 63 -1.71 1.39 -6.65
C SER A 63 -1.53 2.82 -6.15
N ALA A 64 -0.81 2.99 -5.05
CA ALA A 64 -0.51 4.31 -4.52
C ALA A 64 0.31 5.16 -5.51
N SER A 65 1.14 4.52 -6.35
CA SER A 65 1.88 5.19 -7.43
C SER A 65 0.97 5.71 -8.53
N ALA A 66 -0.03 4.92 -8.95
CA ALA A 66 -1.03 5.36 -9.94
C ALA A 66 -1.86 6.54 -9.43
N VAL A 67 -2.28 6.52 -8.16
CA VAL A 67 -2.99 7.65 -7.54
C VAL A 67 -2.13 8.90 -7.51
N ARG A 68 -0.88 8.82 -7.06
CA ARG A 68 0.05 9.97 -7.05
C ARG A 68 0.28 10.51 -8.46
N GLN A 69 0.43 9.64 -9.45
CA GLN A 69 0.58 10.05 -10.84
C GLN A 69 -0.65 10.82 -11.34
N ALA A 70 -1.86 10.31 -11.09
CA ALA A 70 -3.09 11.01 -11.45
C ALA A 70 -3.23 12.38 -10.75
N ILE A 71 -2.78 12.50 -9.50
CA ILE A 71 -2.71 13.79 -8.78
C ILE A 71 -1.71 14.75 -9.43
N LYS A 72 -0.52 14.27 -9.82
CA LYS A 72 0.49 15.05 -10.55
C LYS A 72 -0.07 15.58 -11.88
N ASP A 73 -0.76 14.72 -12.60
CA ASP A 73 -1.37 15.03 -13.90
C ASP A 73 -2.67 15.86 -13.76
N LYS A 74 -3.07 16.20 -12.52
CA LYS A 74 -4.33 16.90 -12.18
C LYS A 74 -5.57 16.19 -12.72
N ASN A 75 -5.49 14.88 -12.94
CA ASN A 75 -6.58 14.05 -13.44
C ASN A 75 -7.44 13.52 -12.29
N TRP A 76 -8.25 14.41 -11.70
CA TRP A 76 -9.13 14.09 -10.58
C TRP A 76 -10.21 13.06 -10.92
N SER A 77 -10.61 12.97 -12.18
CA SER A 77 -11.56 11.96 -12.63
C SER A 77 -11.03 10.54 -12.42
N GLU A 78 -9.73 10.36 -12.63
CA GLU A 78 -9.05 9.08 -12.45
C GLU A 78 -8.76 8.80 -10.98
N VAL A 79 -8.34 9.82 -10.21
CA VAL A 79 -8.18 9.71 -8.75
C VAL A 79 -9.47 9.18 -8.11
N LYS A 80 -10.63 9.72 -8.50
CA LYS A 80 -11.94 9.31 -7.98
C LYS A 80 -12.27 7.82 -8.25
N LYS A 81 -11.76 7.23 -9.33
CA LYS A 81 -11.94 5.80 -9.62
C LYS A 81 -11.08 4.92 -8.72
N PHE A 82 -9.90 5.39 -8.31
CA PHE A 82 -8.94 4.60 -7.56
C PHE A 82 -9.13 4.62 -6.04
N VAL A 83 -9.74 5.68 -5.50
CA VAL A 83 -9.85 5.85 -4.04
C VAL A 83 -11.31 5.84 -3.57
N PRO A 84 -11.60 5.42 -2.32
CA PRO A 84 -12.91 5.58 -1.73
C PRO A 84 -13.37 7.05 -1.72
N GLN A 85 -14.68 7.28 -1.71
CA GLN A 85 -15.26 8.63 -1.74
C GLN A 85 -14.72 9.52 -0.61
N SER A 86 -14.57 8.99 0.61
CA SER A 86 -14.01 9.75 1.74
C SER A 86 -12.57 10.23 1.50
N THR A 87 -11.74 9.42 0.84
CA THR A 87 -10.37 9.81 0.47
C THR A 87 -10.40 10.87 -0.63
N PHE A 88 -11.29 10.73 -1.62
CA PHE A 88 -11.46 11.73 -2.67
C PHE A 88 -11.90 13.08 -2.09
N ASP A 89 -12.88 13.08 -1.19
CA ASP A 89 -13.39 14.29 -0.53
C ASP A 89 -12.28 14.99 0.27
N PHE A 90 -11.48 14.21 1.02
CA PHE A 90 -10.31 14.75 1.72
C PHE A 90 -9.33 15.41 0.75
N LEU A 91 -8.95 14.73 -0.35
CA LEU A 91 -8.00 15.26 -1.34
C LEU A 91 -8.48 16.54 -2.04
N MET A 92 -9.80 16.77 -2.07
CA MET A 92 -10.42 17.99 -2.63
C MET A 92 -10.62 19.11 -1.59
N SER A 93 -10.32 18.85 -0.31
CA SER A 93 -10.46 19.84 0.76
C SER A 93 -9.26 20.78 0.86
N ASP A 94 -9.47 21.95 1.46
CA ASP A 94 -8.40 22.93 1.73
C ASP A 94 -7.31 22.35 2.66
N GLU A 95 -7.68 21.42 3.55
CA GLU A 95 -6.74 20.75 4.46
C GLU A 95 -5.70 19.91 3.68
N ALA A 96 -6.11 19.31 2.56
CA ALA A 96 -5.22 18.51 1.73
C ALA A 96 -4.40 19.31 0.72
N ALA A 97 -4.67 20.60 0.53
CA ALA A 97 -3.94 21.47 -0.39
C ALA A 97 -2.40 21.36 -0.28
N PRO A 98 -1.79 21.48 0.92
CA PRO A 98 -0.33 21.33 1.05
C PRO A 98 0.18 19.92 0.71
N ILE A 99 -0.65 18.88 0.83
CA ILE A 99 -0.29 17.51 0.47
C ILE A 99 -0.32 17.34 -1.05
N VAL A 100 -1.38 17.83 -1.69
CA VAL A 100 -1.56 17.79 -3.15
C VAL A 100 -0.46 18.57 -3.86
N GLU A 101 -0.13 19.77 -3.37
CA GLU A 101 0.97 20.58 -3.91
C GLU A 101 2.30 19.84 -3.82
N LYS A 102 2.60 19.23 -2.67
CA LYS A 102 3.82 18.41 -2.51
C LYS A 102 3.86 17.28 -3.52
N ILE A 103 2.76 16.54 -3.70
CA ILE A 103 2.71 15.43 -4.66
C ILE A 103 2.95 15.94 -6.09
N GLN A 104 2.35 17.06 -6.47
CA GLN A 104 2.51 17.68 -7.78
C GLN A 104 3.95 18.15 -8.05
N GLN A 105 4.69 18.54 -7.01
CA GLN A 105 6.07 19.02 -7.10
C GLN A 105 7.12 17.89 -7.09
N ILE A 106 6.73 16.63 -6.88
CA ILE A 106 7.68 15.50 -6.92
C ILE A 106 8.28 15.39 -8.33
N THR A 107 9.58 15.64 -8.46
CA THR A 107 10.32 15.51 -9.73
C THR A 107 10.73 14.07 -10.04
N GLU A 108 10.86 13.25 -9.01
CA GLU A 108 11.15 11.82 -9.14
C GLU A 108 9.96 11.04 -9.71
N ASP A 109 10.23 9.90 -10.33
CA ASP A 109 9.18 9.01 -10.80
C ASP A 109 8.42 8.44 -9.59
N VAL A 110 7.11 8.64 -9.58
CA VAL A 110 6.24 8.13 -8.52
C VAL A 110 5.85 6.67 -8.75
N LYS A 111 6.18 6.13 -9.93
CA LYS A 111 6.09 4.71 -10.28
C LYS A 111 7.39 4.02 -9.87
N HIS A 112 7.26 3.03 -9.00
CA HIS A 112 8.34 2.12 -8.64
C HIS A 112 8.01 0.77 -9.29
N TYR A 113 8.49 0.56 -10.52
CA TYR A 113 8.48 -0.73 -11.21
C TYR A 113 9.84 -0.96 -11.86
#